data_AF-A0A350XA12-F1
#
_entry.id   AF-A0A350XA12-F1
#
_cell.length_a   1.000
_cell.length_b   1.000
_cell.length_c   1.000
_cell.angle_alpha   90.00
_cell.angle_beta   90.00
_cell.angle_gamma   90.00
#
_symmetry.space_group_name_H-M   'P 1'
#
loop_
_entity.id
_entity.type
_entity.pdbx_description
1 polymer ?
#
loop_
_entity_poly.entity_id
_entity_poly.type
_entity_poly.pdbx_seq_one_letter_code
_entity_poly.pdbx_strand_id
1 'polypeptide(L)'
;MTNNASKVTVHWQELDVLRGLAALLMILNHVGYNTLATAEINGIWAASLLFITSCAPVLFFFVTGVGYGIQSSQKKKLGHWCVIFNKVIILFLADLLIHWSNGRWLGLEFLGFIAISSLVMEFIRRSKSPLTYCLIGFVAIFIIRYLLGHFIHSLGYDQKGWWLLDWIIGTTEIDGVSYPLSPWIAYPLAGYIVGVVAMGYRDYIKTHRLQVVVGLLMGAGVPAIASLILLQRGSSFFRWGTVSLGFYIVSFAILLVSIAGTLAFCGEPKLSICQNALSLKGIASLAVVPVHYFLIDLVTRMGAKELNLLSYGIIAIAVLTISFLGARFVEYLSSIIVKIKKQKVVWVGLVAMFLLASGLTLIYNRESTSLVMLTRTFGQIVLCLLFAMRLPL
;
A
#
# COMPACT_ATOMS: atom_id res chain seq x y z
N MET A 1 25.19 17.18 -35.58
CA MET A 1 24.39 15.94 -35.62
C MET A 1 23.82 15.67 -34.25
N THR A 2 22.59 16.11 -34.01
CA THR A 2 21.87 16.00 -32.74
C THR A 2 21.22 14.62 -32.66
N ASN A 3 21.79 13.72 -31.86
CA ASN A 3 21.15 12.45 -31.53
C ASN A 3 19.92 12.71 -30.64
N ASN A 4 18.75 12.79 -31.28
CA ASN A 4 17.46 12.60 -30.63
C ASN A 4 17.35 11.14 -30.18
N ALA A 5 18.01 10.80 -29.07
CA ALA A 5 17.67 9.63 -28.30
C ALA A 5 16.29 9.87 -27.69
N SER A 6 15.25 9.36 -28.36
CA SER A 6 13.94 9.19 -27.77
C SER A 6 14.14 8.53 -26.40
N LYS A 7 13.84 9.28 -25.33
CA LYS A 7 13.87 8.73 -23.97
C LYS A 7 12.79 7.66 -23.89
N VAL A 8 13.17 6.42 -24.19
CA VAL A 8 12.34 5.24 -23.95
C VAL A 8 12.06 5.23 -22.46
N THR A 9 10.85 5.62 -22.08
CA THR A 9 10.38 5.49 -20.71
C THR A 9 10.26 4.00 -20.43
N VAL A 10 11.23 3.45 -19.68
CA VAL A 10 11.25 2.04 -19.32
C VAL A 10 10.03 1.76 -18.43
N HIS A 11 9.06 1.05 -18.98
CA HIS A 11 7.89 0.55 -18.26
C HIS A 11 8.28 -0.76 -17.55
N TRP A 12 8.04 -0.82 -16.24
CA TRP A 12 8.35 -1.98 -15.41
C TRP A 12 7.06 -2.72 -15.06
N GLN A 13 6.73 -3.73 -15.85
CA GLN A 13 5.51 -4.51 -15.69
C GLN A 13 5.49 -5.25 -14.34
N GLU A 14 6.65 -5.70 -13.87
CA GLU A 14 6.83 -6.34 -12.57
C GLU A 14 6.33 -5.45 -11.41
N LEU A 15 6.53 -4.13 -11.51
CA LEU A 15 6.09 -3.19 -10.48
C LEU A 15 4.57 -3.10 -10.42
N ASP A 16 3.91 -3.10 -11.58
CA ASP A 16 2.45 -3.02 -11.66
C ASP A 16 1.78 -4.33 -11.22
N VAL A 17 2.42 -5.47 -11.50
CA VAL A 17 1.99 -6.78 -10.99
C VAL A 17 2.16 -6.85 -9.47
N LEU A 18 3.27 -6.34 -8.90
CA LEU A 18 3.45 -6.28 -7.45
C LEU A 18 2.39 -5.39 -6.75
N ARG A 19 1.99 -4.26 -7.36
CA ARG A 19 0.85 -3.45 -6.86
C ARG A 19 -0.45 -4.25 -6.90
N GLY A 20 -0.67 -4.97 -7.99
CA GLY A 20 -1.78 -5.91 -8.13
C GLY A 20 -1.82 -6.96 -7.04
N LEU A 21 -0.67 -7.59 -6.78
CA LEU A 21 -0.52 -8.59 -5.73
C LEU A 21 -0.81 -7.99 -4.35
N ALA A 22 -0.32 -6.79 -4.05
CA ALA A 22 -0.64 -6.10 -2.79
C ALA A 22 -2.15 -5.86 -2.65
N ALA A 23 -2.82 -5.41 -3.72
CA ALA A 23 -4.26 -5.22 -3.71
C ALA A 23 -5.03 -6.55 -3.55
N LEU A 24 -4.58 -7.62 -4.21
CA LEU A 24 -5.15 -8.96 -4.06
C LEU A 24 -5.05 -9.43 -2.62
N LEU A 25 -3.86 -9.36 -2.01
CA LEU A 25 -3.66 -9.73 -0.62
C LEU A 25 -4.56 -8.90 0.32
N MET A 26 -4.67 -7.60 0.09
CA MET A 26 -5.53 -6.71 0.88
C MET A 26 -7.00 -7.13 0.80
N ILE A 27 -7.51 -7.39 -0.40
CA ILE A 27 -8.89 -7.80 -0.62
C ILE A 27 -9.19 -9.14 0.04
N LEU A 28 -8.33 -10.15 -0.17
CA LEU A 28 -8.50 -11.46 0.47
C LEU A 28 -8.48 -11.33 2.00
N ASN A 29 -7.59 -10.52 2.55
CA ASN A 29 -7.52 -10.28 3.99
C ASN A 29 -8.82 -9.66 4.53
N HIS A 30 -9.26 -8.55 3.91
CA HIS A 30 -10.44 -7.84 4.37
C HIS A 30 -11.73 -8.65 4.16
N VAL A 31 -11.91 -9.32 3.03
CA VAL A 31 -13.05 -10.23 2.84
C VAL A 31 -13.02 -11.33 3.89
N GLY A 32 -11.84 -11.91 4.16
CA GLY A 32 -11.68 -12.96 5.15
C GLY A 32 -12.14 -12.54 6.55
N TYR A 33 -11.59 -11.45 7.08
CA TYR A 33 -11.96 -10.95 8.42
C TYR A 33 -13.42 -10.49 8.55
N ASN A 34 -14.08 -10.09 7.45
CA ASN A 34 -15.45 -9.59 7.50
C ASN A 34 -16.51 -10.67 7.24
N THR A 35 -16.12 -11.82 6.66
CA THR A 35 -17.10 -12.80 6.17
C THR A 35 -16.86 -14.23 6.65
N LEU A 36 -15.63 -14.64 6.97
CA LEU A 36 -15.36 -16.01 7.44
C LEU A 36 -15.94 -16.25 8.83
N ALA A 37 -16.39 -17.48 9.09
CA ALA A 37 -16.80 -17.90 10.42
C ALA A 37 -15.64 -17.91 11.41
N THR A 38 -15.90 -17.55 12.66
CA THR A 38 -14.86 -17.53 13.71
C THR A 38 -14.19 -18.90 13.89
N ALA A 39 -14.97 -19.98 13.74
CA ALA A 39 -14.46 -21.35 13.78
C ALA A 39 -13.48 -21.65 12.64
N GLU A 40 -13.72 -21.10 11.44
CA GLU A 40 -12.84 -21.26 10.29
C GLU A 40 -11.55 -20.45 10.46
N ILE A 41 -11.64 -19.23 10.99
CA ILE A 41 -10.48 -18.36 11.25
C ILE A 41 -9.48 -19.03 12.21
N ASN A 42 -9.97 -19.84 13.16
CA ASN A 42 -9.13 -20.60 14.08
C ASN A 42 -8.50 -21.86 13.43
N GLY A 43 -8.94 -22.24 12.23
CA GLY A 43 -8.35 -23.32 11.46
C GLY A 43 -6.99 -22.94 10.86
N ILE A 44 -6.05 -23.90 10.85
CA ILE A 44 -4.65 -23.69 10.42
C ILE A 44 -4.56 -23.03 9.02
N TRP A 45 -5.37 -23.51 8.07
CA TRP A 45 -5.33 -23.03 6.69
C TRP A 45 -5.84 -21.60 6.53
N ALA A 46 -7.00 -21.28 7.08
CA ALA A 46 -7.57 -19.94 6.98
C ALA A 46 -6.74 -18.93 7.79
N ALA A 47 -6.27 -19.30 8.99
CA ALA A 47 -5.37 -18.48 9.79
C ALA A 47 -4.07 -18.15 9.03
N SER A 48 -3.46 -19.16 8.41
CA SER A 48 -2.22 -18.97 7.63
C SER A 48 -2.45 -18.07 6.41
N LEU A 49 -3.56 -18.26 5.69
CA LEU A 49 -3.93 -17.41 4.56
C LEU A 49 -4.17 -15.97 5.02
N LEU A 50 -4.93 -15.76 6.09
CA LEU A 50 -5.17 -14.45 6.70
C LEU A 50 -3.88 -13.82 7.22
N PHE A 51 -2.91 -14.60 7.69
CA PHE A 51 -1.60 -14.11 8.12
C PHE A 51 -0.68 -13.70 6.97
N ILE A 52 -0.71 -14.41 5.84
CA ILE A 52 0.07 -14.05 4.65
C ILE A 52 -0.54 -12.84 3.95
N THR A 53 -1.85 -12.87 3.70
CA THR A 53 -2.60 -11.77 3.05
C THR A 53 -2.55 -10.47 3.84
N SER A 54 -2.37 -10.62 5.14
CA SER A 54 -2.04 -9.59 6.12
C SER A 54 -0.82 -8.72 5.77
N CYS A 55 0.12 -9.22 4.98
CA CYS A 55 1.30 -8.48 4.55
C CYS A 55 1.05 -7.54 3.36
N ALA A 56 -0.21 -7.35 2.95
CA ALA A 56 -0.56 -6.43 1.89
C ALA A 56 0.01 -5.00 2.06
N PRO A 57 -0.06 -4.36 3.26
CA PRO A 57 0.51 -3.01 3.43
C PRO A 57 2.03 -3.02 3.32
N VAL A 58 2.69 -4.08 3.81
CA VAL A 58 4.14 -4.27 3.69
C VAL A 58 4.55 -4.26 2.22
N LEU A 59 3.87 -5.07 1.40
CA LEU A 59 4.12 -5.13 -0.03
C LEU A 59 3.81 -3.79 -0.72
N PHE A 60 2.71 -3.13 -0.37
CA PHE A 60 2.32 -1.86 -0.98
C PHE A 60 3.33 -0.74 -0.69
N PHE A 61 3.74 -0.56 0.57
CA PHE A 61 4.70 0.48 0.93
C PHE A 61 6.09 0.17 0.36
N PHE A 62 6.48 -1.11 0.36
CA PHE A 62 7.70 -1.56 -0.32
C PHE A 62 7.70 -1.18 -1.81
N VAL A 63 6.63 -1.52 -2.54
CA VAL A 63 6.49 -1.22 -3.98
C VAL A 63 6.49 0.29 -4.25
N THR A 64 5.94 1.09 -3.34
CA THR A 64 6.03 2.56 -3.40
C THR A 64 7.50 2.99 -3.39
N GLY A 65 8.29 2.46 -2.45
CA GLY A 65 9.74 2.64 -2.38
C GLY A 65 10.48 2.25 -3.66
N VAL A 66 10.20 1.04 -4.18
CA VAL A 66 10.80 0.52 -5.43
C VAL A 66 10.57 1.50 -6.59
N GLY A 67 9.34 2.03 -6.70
CA GLY A 67 9.01 3.03 -7.70
C GLY A 67 9.87 4.30 -7.61
N TYR A 68 10.11 4.82 -6.40
CA TYR A 68 11.00 5.98 -6.20
C TYR A 68 12.47 5.65 -6.51
N GLY A 69 12.95 4.45 -6.14
CA GLY A 69 14.32 3.99 -6.45
C GLY A 69 14.59 3.86 -7.94
N ILE A 70 13.63 3.30 -8.69
CA ILE A 70 13.68 3.21 -10.15
C ILE A 70 13.73 4.61 -10.78
N GLN A 71 12.84 5.52 -10.36
CA GLN A 71 12.78 6.89 -10.89
C GLN A 71 14.05 7.68 -10.62
N SER A 72 14.67 7.50 -9.45
CA SER A 72 15.94 8.10 -9.09
C SER A 72 17.06 7.65 -10.02
N SER A 73 17.18 6.33 -10.22
CA SER A 73 18.21 5.72 -11.06
C SER A 73 18.09 6.13 -12.54
N GLN A 74 16.87 6.37 -13.01
CA GLN A 74 16.61 6.87 -14.37
C GLN A 74 16.88 8.38 -14.54
N LYS A 75 17.34 9.08 -13.49
CA LYS A 75 17.52 10.54 -13.47
C LYS A 75 16.28 11.29 -13.98
N LYS A 76 15.08 10.76 -13.65
CA LYS A 76 13.81 11.38 -14.07
C LYS A 76 13.69 12.76 -13.44
N LYS A 77 13.39 13.78 -14.25
CA LYS A 77 13.29 15.18 -13.81
C LYS A 77 12.39 15.27 -12.58
N LEU A 78 12.89 15.94 -11.54
CA LEU A 78 12.14 16.21 -10.32
C LEU A 78 10.89 17.04 -10.66
N GLY A 79 9.73 16.67 -10.11
CA GLY A 79 8.53 17.49 -10.23
C GLY A 79 8.66 18.78 -9.41
N HIS A 80 7.78 19.76 -9.63
CA HIS A 80 7.68 20.90 -8.71
C HIS A 80 7.08 20.45 -7.38
N TRP A 81 7.51 21.04 -6.26
CA TRP A 81 6.99 20.73 -4.92
C TRP A 81 5.47 20.86 -4.82
N CYS A 82 4.89 21.85 -5.51
CA CYS A 82 3.44 22.04 -5.58
C CYS A 82 2.69 20.77 -6.08
N VAL A 83 3.24 20.06 -7.06
CA VAL A 83 2.63 18.82 -7.59
C VAL A 83 2.65 17.70 -6.52
N ILE A 84 3.65 17.72 -5.65
CA ILE A 84 3.87 16.69 -4.64
C ILE A 84 2.99 16.96 -3.43
N PHE A 85 2.98 18.20 -2.95
CA PHE A 85 2.06 18.62 -1.89
C PHE A 85 0.60 18.39 -2.28
N ASN A 86 0.22 18.65 -3.54
CA ASN A 86 -1.15 18.36 -4.00
C ASN A 86 -1.50 16.86 -3.88
N LYS A 87 -0.60 15.98 -4.28
CA LYS A 87 -0.79 14.52 -4.15
C LYS A 87 -0.93 14.11 -2.69
N VAL A 88 -0.06 14.66 -1.83
CA VAL A 88 -0.06 14.41 -0.39
C VAL A 88 -1.38 14.88 0.23
N ILE A 89 -1.83 16.09 -0.10
CA ILE A 89 -3.12 16.64 0.36
C ILE A 89 -4.28 15.77 -0.10
N ILE A 90 -4.33 15.36 -1.38
CA ILE A 90 -5.40 14.50 -1.90
C ILE A 90 -5.45 13.16 -1.14
N LEU A 91 -4.29 12.55 -0.86
CA LEU A 91 -4.23 11.29 -0.11
C LEU A 91 -4.67 11.48 1.35
N PHE A 92 -4.27 12.57 2.01
CA PHE A 92 -4.74 12.89 3.36
C PHE A 92 -6.25 13.15 3.39
N LEU A 93 -6.80 13.88 2.41
CA LEU A 93 -8.24 14.10 2.31
C LEU A 93 -9.01 12.78 2.10
N ALA A 94 -8.44 11.85 1.33
CA ALA A 94 -9.03 10.54 1.10
C ALA A 94 -9.05 9.68 2.38
N ASP A 95 -8.02 9.81 3.22
CA ASP A 95 -7.93 9.17 4.53
C ASP A 95 -8.91 9.81 5.53
N LEU A 96 -8.98 11.13 5.57
CA LEU A 96 -9.90 11.89 6.43
C LEU A 96 -11.36 11.54 6.16
N LEU A 97 -11.75 11.32 4.90
CA LEU A 97 -13.09 10.83 4.57
C LEU A 97 -13.43 9.48 5.25
N ILE A 98 -12.44 8.60 5.45
CA ILE A 98 -12.62 7.35 6.21
C ILE A 98 -12.90 7.66 7.68
N HIS A 99 -12.13 8.57 8.27
CA HIS A 99 -12.31 8.92 9.68
C HIS A 99 -13.63 9.65 9.95
N TRP A 100 -13.99 10.59 9.08
CA TRP A 100 -15.25 11.32 9.18
C TRP A 100 -16.45 10.38 9.07
N SER A 101 -16.36 9.32 8.25
CA SER A 101 -17.40 8.29 8.17
C SER A 101 -17.56 7.45 9.45
N ASN A 102 -16.57 7.49 10.34
CA ASN A 102 -16.57 6.80 11.62
C ASN A 102 -16.69 7.77 12.81
N GLY A 103 -17.02 9.05 12.56
CA GLY A 103 -17.13 10.07 13.61
C GLY A 103 -15.81 10.52 14.24
N ARG A 104 -14.67 10.19 13.64
CA ARG A 104 -13.34 10.62 14.09
C ARG A 104 -12.87 11.80 13.24
N TRP A 105 -12.26 12.81 13.88
CA TRP A 105 -11.80 14.01 13.19
C TRP A 105 -10.46 13.84 12.48
N LEU A 106 -9.59 13.00 13.05
CA LEU A 106 -8.24 12.75 12.58
C LEU A 106 -7.93 11.26 12.64
N GLY A 107 -7.06 10.84 11.75
CA GLY A 107 -6.36 9.58 11.82
C GLY A 107 -5.34 9.45 10.70
N LEU A 108 -4.52 8.42 10.82
CA LEU A 108 -3.44 8.10 9.90
C LEU A 108 -3.51 6.61 9.57
N GLU A 109 -4.39 6.31 8.64
CA GLU A 109 -4.61 4.97 8.13
C GLU A 109 -3.73 4.76 6.89
N PHE A 110 -4.16 3.85 6.03
CA PHE A 110 -3.40 3.39 4.88
C PHE A 110 -3.05 4.53 3.90
N LEU A 111 -4.02 5.41 3.56
CA LEU A 111 -3.78 6.47 2.57
C LEU A 111 -2.98 7.63 3.16
N GLY A 112 -3.21 7.96 4.43
CA GLY A 112 -2.43 8.96 5.17
C GLY A 112 -0.97 8.53 5.30
N PHE A 113 -0.72 7.26 5.60
CA PHE A 113 0.64 6.73 5.65
C PHE A 113 1.34 6.74 4.28
N ILE A 114 0.62 6.45 3.18
CA ILE A 114 1.17 6.57 1.82
C ILE A 114 1.54 8.03 1.52
N ALA A 115 0.74 8.99 1.97
CA ALA A 115 1.01 10.41 1.80
C ALA A 115 2.34 10.81 2.47
N ILE A 116 2.50 10.44 3.74
CA ILE A 116 3.73 10.69 4.51
C ILE A 116 4.92 9.96 3.88
N SER A 117 4.78 8.68 3.57
CA SER A 117 5.83 7.89 2.96
C SER A 117 6.28 8.48 1.63
N SER A 118 5.34 8.90 0.77
CA SER A 118 5.64 9.54 -0.51
C SER A 118 6.40 10.86 -0.32
N LEU A 119 6.02 11.64 0.69
CA LEU A 119 6.71 12.89 1.02
C LEU A 119 8.15 12.62 1.49
N VAL A 120 8.34 11.68 2.42
CA VAL A 120 9.66 11.25 2.92
C VAL A 120 10.53 10.74 1.76
N MET A 121 9.98 9.86 0.91
CA MET A 121 10.71 9.31 -0.23
C MET A 121 11.10 10.40 -1.24
N GLU A 122 10.28 11.41 -1.45
CA GLU A 122 10.63 12.52 -2.32
C GLU A 122 11.75 13.39 -1.71
N PHE A 123 11.70 13.69 -0.41
CA PHE A 123 12.80 14.39 0.28
C PHE A 123 14.11 13.63 0.12
N ILE A 124 14.09 12.31 0.36
CA ILE A 124 15.27 11.45 0.20
C ILE A 124 15.74 11.46 -1.25
N ARG A 125 14.85 11.33 -2.23
CA ARG A 125 15.20 11.34 -3.66
C ARG A 125 15.87 12.63 -4.12
N ARG A 126 15.53 13.77 -3.51
CA ARG A 126 16.14 15.08 -3.82
C ARG A 126 17.46 15.33 -3.11
N SER A 127 17.81 14.50 -2.14
CA SER A 127 19.08 14.62 -1.41
C SER A 127 20.28 14.31 -2.32
N LYS A 128 21.48 14.69 -1.87
CA LYS A 128 22.73 14.41 -2.59
C LYS A 128 23.07 12.91 -2.64
N SER A 129 22.70 12.17 -1.59
CA SER A 129 23.02 10.74 -1.43
C SER A 129 21.79 9.91 -1.03
N PRO A 130 20.78 9.78 -1.90
CA PRO A 130 19.50 9.15 -1.53
C PRO A 130 19.64 7.71 -1.01
N LEU A 131 20.53 6.91 -1.63
CA LEU A 131 20.76 5.53 -1.22
C LEU A 131 21.33 5.44 0.20
N THR A 132 22.26 6.33 0.55
CA THR A 132 22.84 6.40 1.89
C THR A 132 21.79 6.73 2.94
N TYR A 133 20.90 7.70 2.67
CA TYR A 133 19.80 8.01 3.57
C TYR A 133 18.82 6.84 3.73
N CYS A 134 18.52 6.09 2.66
CA CYS A 134 17.69 4.90 2.78
C CYS A 134 18.35 3.80 3.62
N LEU A 135 19.65 3.55 3.44
CA LEU A 135 20.38 2.54 4.22
C LEU A 135 20.47 2.92 5.70
N ILE A 136 20.87 4.16 5.99
CA ILE A 136 20.94 4.67 7.37
C ILE A 136 19.55 4.68 7.99
N GLY A 137 18.55 5.18 7.28
CA GLY A 137 17.17 5.21 7.75
C GLY A 137 16.63 3.82 8.06
N PHE A 138 16.86 2.85 7.18
CA PHE A 138 16.43 1.46 7.40
C PHE A 138 17.02 0.85 8.68
N VAL A 139 18.33 1.02 8.90
CA VAL A 139 19.01 0.56 10.12
C VAL A 139 18.54 1.34 11.34
N ALA A 140 18.39 2.66 11.22
CA ALA A 140 17.94 3.52 12.31
C ALA A 140 16.53 3.16 12.77
N ILE A 141 15.60 2.85 11.87
CA ILE A 141 14.23 2.43 12.21
C ILE A 141 14.23 1.13 13.02
N PHE A 142 15.04 0.17 12.62
CA PHE A 142 15.20 -1.09 13.36
C PHE A 142 15.70 -0.82 14.79
N ILE A 143 16.75 -0.01 14.93
CA ILE A 143 17.33 0.37 16.24
C ILE A 143 16.30 1.14 17.07
N ILE A 144 15.64 2.15 16.50
CA ILE A 144 14.64 2.98 17.18
C ILE A 144 13.48 2.11 17.68
N ARG A 145 12.97 1.21 16.84
CA ARG A 145 11.82 0.37 17.19
C ARG A 145 12.15 -0.67 18.26
N TYR A 146 13.17 -1.49 17.98
CA TYR A 146 13.37 -2.76 18.68
C TYR A 146 14.44 -2.70 19.76
N LEU A 147 15.29 -1.66 19.77
CA LEU A 147 16.27 -1.44 20.84
C LEU A 147 15.87 -0.25 21.70
N LEU A 148 15.79 0.96 21.11
CA LEU A 148 15.46 2.18 21.87
C LEU A 148 14.02 2.17 22.36
N GLY A 149 13.07 1.70 21.55
CA GLY A 149 11.66 1.61 21.95
C GLY A 149 11.46 0.72 23.18
N HIS A 150 12.15 -0.42 23.23
CA HIS A 150 12.13 -1.30 24.40
C HIS A 150 12.71 -0.63 25.65
N PHE A 151 13.83 0.10 25.49
CA PHE A 151 14.44 0.86 26.57
C PHE A 151 13.57 2.02 27.07
N ILE A 152 12.89 2.73 26.16
CA ILE A 152 11.99 3.85 26.53
C ILE A 152 10.75 3.32 27.27
N HIS A 153 10.21 2.18 26.82
CA HIS A 153 9.11 1.49 27.49
C HIS A 153 9.50 1.02 28.89
N SER A 154 10.70 0.44 29.07
CA SER A 154 11.14 -0.01 30.40
C SER A 154 11.36 1.13 31.40
N LEU A 155 11.56 2.35 30.91
CA LEU A 155 11.64 3.57 31.72
C LEU A 155 10.26 4.19 32.03
N GLY A 156 9.16 3.64 31.51
CA GLY A 156 7.78 4.10 31.76
C GLY A 156 7.42 5.44 31.11
N TYR A 157 8.14 5.86 30.06
CA TYR A 157 7.86 7.13 29.37
C TYR A 157 6.65 7.08 28.45
N ASP A 158 6.30 5.90 27.94
CA ASP A 158 5.10 5.64 27.15
C ASP A 158 3.80 5.90 27.93
N GLN A 159 3.83 5.76 29.27
CA GLN A 159 2.68 6.07 30.14
C GLN A 159 2.42 7.57 30.33
N LYS A 160 3.34 8.44 29.88
CA LYS A 160 3.21 9.91 30.08
C LYS A 160 2.40 10.61 28.98
N GLY A 161 1.77 9.87 28.07
CA GLY A 161 0.86 10.43 27.06
C GLY A 161 1.56 11.17 25.91
N TRP A 162 2.78 10.77 25.55
CA TRP A 162 3.56 11.40 24.47
C TRP A 162 3.15 10.86 23.10
N TRP A 163 1.94 11.18 22.66
CA TRP A 163 1.32 10.64 21.44
C TRP A 163 2.23 10.69 20.20
N LEU A 164 3.01 11.77 20.03
CA LEU A 164 3.93 11.92 18.89
C LEU A 164 5.12 10.97 18.98
N LEU A 165 5.66 10.77 20.18
CA LEU A 165 6.78 9.86 20.42
C LEU A 165 6.34 8.41 20.17
N ASP A 166 5.16 8.06 20.69
CA ASP A 166 4.52 6.76 20.47
C ASP A 166 4.25 6.52 18.98
N TRP A 167 3.85 7.55 18.24
CA TRP A 167 3.66 7.45 16.80
C TRP A 167 4.97 7.24 16.03
N ILE A 168 6.03 7.91 16.46
CA ILE A 168 7.36 7.79 15.84
C ILE A 168 7.99 6.43 16.12
N ILE A 169 7.93 5.95 17.37
CA ILE A 169 8.58 4.71 17.81
C ILE A 169 7.70 3.48 17.51
N GLY A 170 6.38 3.62 17.60
CA GLY A 170 5.39 2.55 17.40
C GLY A 170 5.27 1.57 18.56
N THR A 171 5.64 1.97 19.78
CA THR A 171 5.61 1.12 21.01
C THR A 171 4.23 0.85 21.56
N THR A 172 3.31 1.77 21.35
CA THR A 172 1.95 1.70 21.84
C THR A 172 0.98 1.92 20.68
N GLU A 173 -0.21 1.33 20.79
CA GLU A 173 -1.27 1.58 19.83
C GLU A 173 -1.83 2.99 20.04
N ILE A 174 -2.06 3.71 18.95
CA ILE A 174 -2.67 5.03 18.97
C ILE A 174 -4.00 4.93 18.23
N ASP A 175 -5.06 5.40 18.89
CA ASP A 175 -6.39 5.41 18.29
C ASP A 175 -6.42 6.17 16.96
N GLY A 176 -6.85 5.47 15.91
CA GLY A 176 -6.93 6.02 14.56
C GLY A 176 -5.60 6.04 13.81
N VAL A 177 -4.57 5.33 14.30
CA VAL A 177 -3.30 5.12 13.59
C VAL A 177 -3.06 3.63 13.42
N SER A 178 -3.22 3.12 12.19
CA SER A 178 -2.87 1.73 11.89
C SER A 178 -1.38 1.51 11.62
N TYR A 179 -0.68 2.55 11.19
CA TYR A 179 0.71 2.48 10.73
C TYR A 179 1.58 3.54 11.43
N PRO A 180 2.12 3.26 12.63
CA PRO A 180 3.13 4.13 13.24
C PRO A 180 4.34 4.27 12.31
N LEU A 181 5.07 5.39 12.41
CA LEU A 181 6.18 5.68 11.50
C LEU A 181 7.23 4.57 11.53
N SER A 182 7.61 4.14 12.75
CA SER A 182 8.47 2.99 12.97
C SER A 182 7.62 1.77 13.36
N PRO A 183 7.80 0.59 12.74
CA PRO A 183 8.81 0.27 11.74
C PRO A 183 8.31 0.43 10.29
N TRP A 184 7.08 0.91 10.04
CA TRP A 184 6.46 0.84 8.72
C TRP A 184 7.21 1.61 7.62
N ILE A 185 7.89 2.71 7.97
CA ILE A 185 8.69 3.46 6.99
C ILE A 185 9.94 2.70 6.54
N ALA A 186 10.31 1.59 7.19
CA ALA A 186 11.40 0.72 6.73
C ALA A 186 11.08 0.06 5.38
N TYR A 187 9.81 -0.29 5.12
CA TYR A 187 9.40 -0.95 3.89
C TYR A 187 9.63 -0.08 2.63
N PRO A 188 9.19 1.20 2.56
CA PRO A 188 9.50 2.04 1.43
C PRO A 188 11.01 2.35 1.30
N LEU A 189 11.77 2.42 2.41
CA LEU A 189 13.23 2.58 2.33
C LEU A 189 13.92 1.34 1.73
N ALA A 190 13.54 0.14 2.20
CA ALA A 190 14.00 -1.13 1.64
C ALA A 190 13.61 -1.25 0.17
N GLY A 191 12.38 -0.87 -0.16
CA GLY A 191 11.88 -0.80 -1.53
C GLY A 191 12.75 0.09 -2.40
N TYR A 192 13.12 1.29 -1.92
CA TYR A 192 13.99 2.20 -2.66
C TYR A 192 15.34 1.58 -2.97
N ILE A 193 15.99 0.95 -1.98
CA ILE A 193 17.26 0.25 -2.15
C ILE A 193 17.12 -0.82 -3.24
N VAL A 194 16.09 -1.66 -3.16
CA VAL A 194 15.81 -2.69 -4.17
C VAL A 194 15.53 -2.08 -5.53
N GLY A 195 14.82 -0.97 -5.63
CA GLY A 195 14.54 -0.28 -6.89
C GLY A 195 15.80 0.27 -7.56
N VAL A 196 16.76 0.78 -6.77
CA VAL A 196 18.07 1.22 -7.28
C VAL A 196 18.89 0.02 -7.77
N VAL A 197 18.97 -1.05 -6.97
CA VAL A 197 19.69 -2.28 -7.34
C VAL A 197 19.08 -2.93 -8.59
N ALA A 198 17.75 -3.06 -8.66
CA ALA A 198 17.05 -3.63 -9.80
C ALA A 198 17.32 -2.86 -11.11
N MET A 199 17.43 -1.53 -11.03
CA MET A 199 17.82 -0.72 -12.18
C MET A 199 19.28 -0.91 -12.57
N GLY A 200 20.19 -0.97 -11.59
CA GLY A 200 21.63 -1.18 -11.83
C GLY A 200 21.93 -2.53 -12.47
N TYR A 201 21.20 -3.58 -12.08
CA TYR A 201 21.36 -4.95 -12.56
C TYR A 201 20.29 -5.38 -13.57
N ARG A 202 19.57 -4.45 -14.20
CA ARG A 202 18.41 -4.79 -15.06
C ARG A 202 18.74 -5.78 -16.18
N ASP A 203 19.91 -5.62 -16.80
CA ASP A 203 20.29 -6.41 -17.98
C ASP A 203 20.70 -7.84 -17.53
N TYR A 204 21.31 -7.95 -16.35
CA TYR A 204 21.55 -9.23 -15.68
C TYR A 204 20.24 -9.90 -15.27
N ILE A 205 19.29 -9.17 -14.67
CA ILE A 205 17.98 -9.72 -14.26
C ILE A 205 17.20 -10.24 -15.48
N LYS A 206 17.30 -9.57 -16.63
CA LYS A 206 16.65 -10.02 -17.87
C LYS A 206 17.25 -11.31 -18.42
N THR A 207 18.58 -11.43 -18.40
CA THR A 207 19.31 -12.58 -18.96
C THR A 207 19.35 -13.79 -18.04
N HIS A 208 19.47 -13.56 -16.72
CA HIS A 208 19.65 -14.59 -15.69
C HIS A 208 18.46 -14.67 -14.73
N ARG A 209 17.24 -14.42 -15.24
CA ARG A 209 16.00 -14.30 -14.45
C ARG A 209 15.79 -15.46 -13.47
N LEU A 210 15.97 -16.70 -13.92
CA LEU A 210 15.80 -17.89 -13.07
C LEU A 210 16.80 -17.91 -11.90
N GLN A 211 18.07 -17.56 -12.15
CA GLN A 211 19.09 -17.49 -11.09
C GLN A 211 18.73 -16.44 -10.03
N VAL A 212 18.22 -15.28 -10.48
CA VAL A 212 17.73 -14.23 -9.57
C VAL A 212 16.53 -14.71 -8.76
N VAL A 213 15.56 -15.38 -9.39
CA VAL A 213 14.39 -15.96 -8.69
C VAL A 213 14.82 -16.95 -7.62
N VAL A 214 15.69 -17.91 -7.97
CA VAL A 214 16.18 -18.93 -7.03
C VAL A 214 17.00 -18.27 -5.90
N GLY A 215 17.84 -17.29 -6.23
CA GLY A 215 18.59 -16.50 -5.25
C GLY A 215 17.68 -15.75 -4.26
N LEU A 216 16.59 -15.13 -4.74
CA LEU A 216 15.60 -14.48 -3.90
C LEU A 216 14.85 -15.46 -3.00
N LEU A 217 14.49 -16.65 -3.50
CA LEU A 217 13.83 -17.69 -2.70
C LEU A 217 14.77 -18.25 -1.62
N MET A 218 16.04 -18.50 -1.95
CA MET A 218 17.06 -18.89 -0.96
C MET A 218 17.27 -17.77 0.07
N GLY A 219 17.33 -16.51 -0.39
CA GLY A 219 17.41 -15.35 0.48
C GLY A 219 16.21 -15.19 1.40
N ALA A 220 15.00 -15.55 0.96
CA ALA A 220 13.78 -15.55 1.78
C ALA A 220 13.82 -16.61 2.89
N GLY A 221 14.59 -17.69 2.71
CA GLY A 221 14.81 -18.71 3.72
C GLY A 221 15.45 -18.15 5.00
N VAL A 222 16.34 -17.16 4.90
CA VAL A 222 17.01 -16.57 6.07
C VAL A 222 16.03 -15.88 7.05
N PRO A 223 15.24 -14.88 6.63
CA PRO A 223 14.23 -14.28 7.51
C PRO A 223 13.14 -15.28 7.91
N ALA A 224 12.78 -16.26 7.05
CA ALA A 224 11.82 -17.30 7.41
C ALA A 224 12.32 -18.18 8.58
N ILE A 225 13.56 -18.68 8.50
CA ILE A 225 14.18 -19.47 9.57
C ILE A 225 14.33 -18.63 10.84
N ALA A 226 14.81 -17.39 10.74
CA ALA A 226 14.91 -16.49 11.88
C ALA A 226 13.55 -16.27 12.56
N SER A 227 12.48 -16.12 11.77
CA SER A 227 11.12 -15.99 12.28
C SER A 227 10.62 -17.28 12.95
N LEU A 228 10.91 -18.45 12.37
CA LEU A 228 10.56 -19.74 13.00
C LEU A 228 11.27 -19.93 14.35
N ILE A 229 12.54 -19.52 14.46
CA ILE A 229 13.28 -19.54 15.73
C ILE A 229 12.61 -18.60 16.76
N LEU A 230 12.21 -17.39 16.34
CA LEU A 230 11.49 -16.46 17.21
C LEU A 230 10.13 -17.03 17.66
N LEU A 231 9.40 -17.67 16.75
CA LEU A 231 8.14 -18.34 17.05
C LEU A 231 8.33 -19.46 18.08
N GLN A 232 9.34 -20.31 17.91
CA GLN A 232 9.68 -21.36 18.87
C GLN A 232 10.05 -20.80 20.26
N ARG A 233 10.61 -19.59 20.31
CA ARG A 233 10.93 -18.87 21.55
C ARG A 233 9.75 -18.09 22.14
N GLY A 234 8.53 -18.28 21.61
CA GLY A 234 7.33 -17.63 22.11
C GLY A 234 7.18 -16.16 21.72
N SER A 235 7.90 -15.69 20.70
CA SER A 235 7.73 -14.32 20.19
C SER A 235 6.37 -14.16 19.52
N SER A 236 5.78 -12.97 19.65
CA SER A 236 4.54 -12.62 18.97
C SER A 236 4.74 -12.23 17.51
N PHE A 237 3.66 -12.35 16.72
CA PHE A 237 3.59 -12.02 15.29
C PHE A 237 2.50 -10.98 15.02
N PHE A 238 2.35 -10.06 15.97
CA PHE A 238 1.38 -8.97 15.90
C PHE A 238 1.85 -7.86 14.95
N ARG A 239 0.89 -7.18 14.29
CA ARG A 239 1.15 -6.26 13.18
C ARG A 239 0.36 -4.96 13.21
N TRP A 240 -0.73 -4.85 13.95
CA TRP A 240 -1.68 -3.73 13.84
C TRP A 240 -1.45 -2.73 14.96
N GLY A 241 -1.24 -1.45 14.67
CA GLY A 241 -0.99 -0.43 15.71
C GLY A 241 0.40 -0.54 16.35
N THR A 242 0.87 -1.76 16.66
CA THR A 242 2.27 -2.06 17.00
C THR A 242 2.76 -3.24 16.17
N VAL A 243 3.98 -3.13 15.64
CA VAL A 243 4.59 -4.23 14.89
C VAL A 243 5.59 -4.96 15.77
N SER A 244 5.40 -6.26 15.90
CA SER A 244 6.30 -7.18 16.60
C SER A 244 7.55 -7.49 15.76
N LEU A 245 8.65 -7.85 16.44
CA LEU A 245 9.89 -8.23 15.77
C LEU A 245 9.70 -9.48 14.88
N GLY A 246 8.94 -10.47 15.36
CA GLY A 246 8.63 -11.69 14.59
C GLY A 246 7.93 -11.37 13.27
N PHE A 247 6.87 -10.55 13.33
CA PHE A 247 6.16 -10.10 12.13
C PHE A 247 7.08 -9.30 11.18
N TYR A 248 7.88 -8.38 11.73
CA TYR A 248 8.78 -7.55 10.93
C TYR A 248 9.81 -8.36 10.17
N ILE A 249 10.38 -9.41 10.77
CA ILE A 249 11.36 -10.25 10.10
C ILE A 249 10.68 -11.12 9.04
N VAL A 250 9.57 -11.79 9.37
CA VAL A 250 8.89 -12.68 8.40
C VAL A 250 8.33 -11.92 7.21
N SER A 251 7.95 -10.64 7.39
CA SER A 251 7.45 -9.82 6.30
C SER A 251 8.51 -9.62 5.20
N PHE A 252 9.82 -9.58 5.52
CA PHE A 252 10.88 -9.57 4.50
C PHE A 252 10.99 -10.89 3.74
N ALA A 253 10.72 -12.04 4.38
CA ALA A 253 10.60 -13.30 3.65
C ALA A 253 9.47 -13.22 2.61
N ILE A 254 8.32 -12.69 3.02
CA ILE A 254 7.16 -12.51 2.14
C ILE A 254 7.46 -11.51 1.01
N LEU A 255 8.19 -10.43 1.27
CA LEU A 255 8.63 -9.50 0.23
C LEU A 255 9.53 -10.20 -0.80
N LEU A 256 10.54 -10.95 -0.35
CA LEU A 256 11.46 -11.66 -1.25
C LEU A 256 10.74 -12.73 -2.08
N VAL A 257 9.85 -13.51 -1.47
CA VAL A 257 8.99 -14.47 -2.18
C VAL A 257 8.07 -13.76 -3.18
N SER A 258 7.49 -12.60 -2.82
CA SER A 258 6.62 -11.83 -3.73
C SER A 258 7.38 -11.30 -4.94
N ILE A 259 8.61 -10.81 -4.74
CA ILE A 259 9.49 -10.35 -5.84
C ILE A 259 9.88 -11.54 -6.72
N ALA A 260 10.30 -12.65 -6.11
CA ALA A 260 10.68 -13.87 -6.84
C ALA A 260 9.50 -14.41 -7.68
N GLY A 261 8.32 -14.52 -7.08
CA GLY A 261 7.10 -14.95 -7.75
C GLY A 261 6.71 -14.01 -8.89
N THR A 262 6.80 -12.69 -8.68
CA THR A 262 6.52 -11.70 -9.73
C THR A 262 7.52 -11.79 -10.88
N LEU A 263 8.81 -11.94 -10.59
CA LEU A 263 9.85 -12.09 -11.62
C LEU A 263 9.67 -13.39 -12.42
N ALA A 264 9.35 -14.50 -11.76
CA ALA A 264 9.04 -15.76 -12.43
C ALA A 264 7.78 -15.64 -13.29
N PHE A 265 6.73 -15.01 -12.75
CA PHE A 265 5.45 -14.84 -13.42
C PHE A 265 5.54 -13.91 -14.64
N CYS A 266 6.24 -12.78 -14.54
CA CYS A 266 6.55 -11.88 -15.67
C CYS A 266 7.64 -12.46 -16.58
N GLY A 267 8.29 -13.54 -16.14
CA GLY A 267 9.17 -14.46 -16.88
C GLY A 267 8.52 -15.05 -18.11
N GLU A 268 7.26 -15.44 -17.96
CA GLU A 268 6.60 -16.37 -18.85
C GLU A 268 5.65 -15.65 -19.83
N PRO A 269 5.95 -15.62 -21.14
CA PRO A 269 5.12 -14.91 -22.12
C PRO A 269 3.70 -15.45 -22.23
N LYS A 270 3.51 -16.76 -21.98
CA LYS A 270 2.20 -17.43 -22.01
C LYS A 270 1.25 -16.89 -20.94
N LEU A 271 1.78 -16.31 -19.86
CA LEU A 271 0.99 -15.74 -18.78
C LEU A 271 0.69 -14.25 -18.97
N SER A 272 0.98 -13.67 -20.13
CA SER A 272 0.77 -12.23 -20.41
C SER A 272 -0.66 -11.76 -20.14
N ILE A 273 -1.68 -12.58 -20.41
CA ILE A 273 -3.08 -12.27 -20.08
C ILE A 273 -3.27 -12.12 -18.57
N CYS A 274 -2.76 -13.09 -17.80
CA CYS A 274 -2.85 -13.07 -16.34
C CYS A 274 -2.01 -11.94 -15.73
N GLN A 275 -0.84 -11.65 -16.29
CA GLN A 275 -0.01 -10.50 -15.91
C GLN A 275 -0.75 -9.19 -16.12
N ASN A 276 -1.38 -9.05 -17.30
CA ASN A 276 -2.18 -7.87 -17.60
C ASN A 276 -3.37 -7.78 -16.66
N ALA A 277 -4.09 -8.87 -16.38
CA ALA A 277 -5.23 -8.94 -15.46
C ALA A 277 -4.85 -8.56 -14.01
N LEU A 278 -3.70 -9.03 -13.53
CA LEU A 278 -3.22 -8.70 -12.19
C LEU A 278 -2.58 -7.31 -12.11
N SER A 279 -2.07 -6.76 -13.22
CA SER A 279 -1.42 -5.45 -13.18
C SER A 279 -2.39 -4.33 -12.80
N LEU A 280 -1.99 -3.51 -11.83
CA LEU A 280 -2.66 -2.27 -11.47
C LEU A 280 -1.72 -1.08 -11.70
N LYS A 281 -2.06 -0.26 -12.69
CA LYS A 281 -1.25 0.87 -13.12
C LYS A 281 -1.83 2.17 -12.59
N GLY A 282 -0.93 3.13 -12.33
CA GLY A 282 -1.29 4.50 -11.96
C GLY A 282 -2.43 4.58 -10.94
N ILE A 283 -3.55 5.14 -11.38
CA ILE A 283 -4.71 5.45 -10.51
C ILE A 283 -5.50 4.21 -10.15
N ALA A 284 -5.50 3.16 -10.98
CA ALA A 284 -6.19 1.92 -10.64
C ALA A 284 -5.66 1.35 -9.30
N SER A 285 -4.36 1.49 -9.04
CA SER A 285 -3.75 1.03 -7.78
C SER A 285 -4.23 1.80 -6.53
N LEU A 286 -4.74 3.02 -6.69
CA LEU A 286 -5.36 3.80 -5.61
C LEU A 286 -6.87 3.56 -5.56
N ALA A 287 -7.53 3.53 -6.72
CA ALA A 287 -8.98 3.37 -6.84
C ALA A 287 -9.48 2.01 -6.37
N VAL A 288 -8.64 0.96 -6.40
CA VAL A 288 -9.00 -0.35 -5.86
C VAL A 288 -9.35 -0.28 -4.36
N VAL A 289 -8.74 0.65 -3.61
CA VAL A 289 -8.95 0.82 -2.17
C VAL A 289 -10.42 1.16 -1.84
N PRO A 290 -10.99 2.29 -2.28
CA PRO A 290 -12.39 2.60 -2.00
C PRO A 290 -13.37 1.58 -2.60
N VAL A 291 -13.07 1.04 -3.79
CA VAL A 291 -13.97 0.10 -4.48
C VAL A 291 -14.12 -1.21 -3.68
N HIS A 292 -13.03 -1.82 -3.21
CA HIS A 292 -13.15 -3.09 -2.50
C HIS A 292 -13.80 -2.92 -1.12
N TYR A 293 -13.53 -1.83 -0.40
CA TYR A 293 -14.20 -1.55 0.87
C TYR A 293 -15.72 -1.40 0.69
N PHE A 294 -16.15 -0.73 -0.38
CA PHE A 294 -17.57 -0.62 -0.71
C PHE A 294 -18.20 -1.98 -1.03
N LEU A 295 -17.51 -2.82 -1.81
CA LEU A 295 -18.01 -4.16 -2.16
C LEU A 295 -18.09 -5.09 -0.94
N ILE A 296 -17.13 -5.01 -0.02
CA ILE A 296 -17.15 -5.78 1.23
C ILE A 296 -18.34 -5.34 2.10
N ASP A 297 -18.56 -4.03 2.24
CA ASP A 297 -19.73 -3.50 2.97
C ASP A 297 -21.05 -3.96 2.32
N LEU A 298 -21.16 -3.93 0.99
CA LEU A 298 -22.34 -4.42 0.28
C LEU A 298 -22.58 -5.91 0.56
N VAL A 299 -21.55 -6.74 0.41
CA VAL A 299 -21.64 -8.20 0.61
C VAL A 299 -22.00 -8.54 2.05
N THR A 300 -21.37 -7.87 3.03
CA THR A 300 -21.67 -8.08 4.46
C THR A 300 -23.08 -7.63 4.83
N ARG A 301 -23.60 -6.55 4.24
CA ARG A 301 -25.02 -6.13 4.39
C ARG A 301 -26.00 -7.08 3.73
N MET A 302 -25.61 -7.74 2.65
CA MET A 302 -26.39 -8.81 2.00
C MET A 302 -26.43 -10.11 2.82
N GLY A 303 -25.81 -10.14 4.01
CA GLY A 303 -25.88 -11.27 4.93
C GLY A 303 -24.73 -12.28 4.78
N ALA A 304 -23.70 -11.98 3.99
CA ALA A 304 -22.52 -12.83 3.86
C ALA A 304 -21.61 -12.68 5.10
N LYS A 305 -22.01 -13.30 6.20
CA LYS A 305 -21.27 -13.41 7.46
C LYS A 305 -21.22 -14.88 7.88
N GLU A 306 -20.22 -15.22 8.70
CA GLU A 306 -20.01 -16.59 9.21
C GLU A 306 -19.96 -17.66 8.10
N LEU A 307 -19.28 -17.34 7.00
CA LEU A 307 -19.13 -18.22 5.85
C LEU A 307 -18.12 -19.33 6.13
N ASN A 308 -18.36 -20.51 5.54
CA ASN A 308 -17.34 -21.54 5.40
C ASN A 308 -16.28 -21.14 4.35
N LEU A 309 -15.18 -21.89 4.31
CA LEU A 309 -14.04 -21.58 3.42
C LEU A 309 -14.41 -21.56 1.93
N LEU A 310 -15.33 -22.42 1.48
CA LEU A 310 -15.76 -22.49 0.08
C LEU A 310 -16.57 -21.25 -0.32
N SER A 311 -17.58 -20.90 0.48
CA SER A 311 -18.42 -19.71 0.27
C SER A 311 -17.59 -18.43 0.35
N TYR A 312 -16.65 -18.37 1.30
CA TYR A 312 -15.64 -17.31 1.34
C TYR A 312 -14.85 -17.23 0.04
N GLY A 313 -14.33 -18.36 -0.47
CA GLY A 313 -13.55 -18.39 -1.72
C GLY A 313 -14.32 -17.83 -2.91
N ILE A 314 -15.59 -18.21 -3.07
CA ILE A 314 -16.48 -17.71 -4.13
C ILE A 314 -16.68 -16.19 -4.01
N ILE A 315 -17.01 -15.72 -2.81
CA ILE A 315 -17.24 -14.29 -2.54
C ILE A 315 -15.94 -13.49 -2.72
N ALA A 316 -14.81 -14.01 -2.26
CA ALA A 316 -13.51 -13.38 -2.41
C ALA A 316 -13.13 -13.23 -3.89
N ILE A 317 -13.37 -14.25 -4.73
CA ILE A 317 -13.15 -14.15 -6.18
C ILE A 317 -14.06 -13.10 -6.81
N ALA A 318 -15.34 -13.06 -6.43
CA ALA A 318 -16.28 -12.07 -6.94
C ALA A 318 -15.87 -10.65 -6.56
N VAL A 319 -15.60 -10.39 -5.28
CA VAL A 319 -15.15 -9.07 -4.77
C VAL A 319 -13.83 -8.67 -5.43
N LEU A 320 -12.87 -9.59 -5.56
CA LEU A 320 -11.59 -9.34 -6.22
C LEU A 320 -11.79 -8.93 -7.68
N THR A 321 -12.57 -9.70 -8.43
CA THR A 321 -12.81 -9.46 -9.86
C THR A 321 -13.49 -8.11 -10.08
N ILE A 322 -14.56 -7.83 -9.34
CA ILE A 322 -15.30 -6.56 -9.45
C ILE A 322 -14.42 -5.38 -9.00
N SER A 323 -13.60 -5.55 -7.96
CA SER A 323 -12.68 -4.50 -7.49
C SER A 323 -11.66 -4.13 -8.56
N PHE A 324 -11.06 -5.12 -9.22
CA PHE A 324 -10.08 -4.88 -10.29
C PHE A 324 -10.71 -4.25 -11.52
N LEU A 325 -11.92 -4.70 -11.92
CA LEU A 325 -12.66 -4.09 -13.01
C LEU A 325 -13.06 -2.65 -12.70
N GLY A 326 -13.57 -2.39 -11.49
CA GLY A 326 -13.91 -1.05 -11.02
C GLY A 326 -12.70 -0.11 -10.98
N ALA A 327 -11.56 -0.58 -10.48
CA ALA A 327 -10.32 0.18 -10.48
C ALA A 327 -9.85 0.57 -11.90
N ARG A 328 -9.96 -0.35 -12.86
CA ARG A 328 -9.64 -0.09 -14.28
C ARG A 328 -10.61 0.88 -14.92
N PHE A 329 -11.90 0.79 -14.57
CA PHE A 329 -12.89 1.73 -15.04
C PHE A 329 -12.56 3.15 -14.57
N VAL A 330 -12.15 3.33 -13.31
CA VAL A 330 -11.70 4.63 -12.79
C VAL A 330 -10.44 5.13 -13.52
N GLU A 331 -9.47 4.26 -13.82
CA GLU A 331 -8.31 4.62 -14.64
C GLU A 331 -8.71 5.05 -16.06
N TYR A 332 -9.62 4.33 -16.70
CA TYR A 332 -10.18 4.66 -18.00
C TYR A 332 -10.87 6.03 -17.98
N LEU A 333 -11.72 6.31 -16.99
CA LEU A 333 -12.36 7.61 -16.80
C LEU A 333 -11.33 8.72 -16.63
N SER A 334 -10.31 8.50 -15.80
CA SER A 334 -9.20 9.45 -15.66
C SER A 334 -8.53 9.75 -16.99
N SER A 335 -8.28 8.73 -17.83
CA SER A 335 -7.65 8.92 -19.13
C SER A 335 -8.49 9.77 -20.10
N ILE A 336 -9.82 9.70 -19.98
CA ILE A 336 -10.75 10.57 -20.71
C ILE A 336 -10.67 11.99 -20.17
N ILE A 337 -10.76 12.14 -18.85
CA ILE A 337 -10.74 13.44 -18.14
C ILE A 337 -9.47 14.23 -18.50
N VAL A 338 -8.30 13.59 -18.51
CA VAL A 338 -7.02 14.23 -18.83
C VAL A 338 -6.96 14.75 -20.29
N LYS A 339 -7.79 14.21 -21.21
CA LYS A 339 -7.84 14.66 -22.62
C LYS A 339 -8.78 15.85 -22.84
N ILE A 340 -9.60 16.24 -21.86
CA ILE A 340 -10.55 17.35 -22.00
C ILE A 340 -9.80 18.68 -22.11
N LYS A 341 -10.12 19.53 -23.10
CA LYS A 341 -9.42 20.82 -23.30
C LYS A 341 -9.57 21.78 -22.12
N LYS A 342 -10.76 21.85 -21.51
CA LYS A 342 -11.08 22.76 -20.38
C LYS A 342 -10.70 22.17 -19.02
N GLN A 343 -9.42 21.83 -18.82
CA GLN A 343 -8.92 21.20 -17.59
C GLN A 343 -9.28 21.98 -16.30
N LYS A 344 -9.24 23.32 -16.33
CA LYS A 344 -9.63 24.17 -15.19
C LYS A 344 -11.08 23.92 -14.74
N VAL A 345 -12.02 23.87 -15.69
CA VAL A 345 -13.46 23.68 -15.40
C VAL A 345 -13.69 22.29 -14.82
N VAL A 346 -13.06 21.27 -15.40
CA VAL A 346 -13.17 19.89 -14.91
C VAL A 346 -12.63 19.78 -13.49
N TRP A 347 -11.47 20.39 -13.21
CA TRP A 347 -10.86 20.37 -11.88
C TRP A 347 -11.78 21.02 -10.83
N VAL A 348 -12.33 22.20 -11.12
CA VAL A 348 -13.30 22.88 -10.24
C VAL A 348 -14.55 22.03 -10.02
N GLY A 349 -15.07 21.38 -11.08
CA GLY A 349 -16.20 20.47 -10.99
C GLY A 349 -15.92 19.25 -10.09
N LEU A 350 -14.75 18.62 -10.23
CA LEU A 350 -14.33 17.52 -9.35
C LEU A 350 -14.18 17.99 -7.90
N VAL A 351 -13.60 19.16 -7.65
CA VAL A 351 -13.50 19.72 -6.29
C VAL A 351 -14.88 19.99 -5.70
N ALA A 352 -15.80 20.56 -6.48
CA ALA A 352 -17.18 20.78 -6.02
C ALA A 352 -17.89 19.46 -5.68
N MET A 353 -17.73 18.43 -6.51
CA MET A 353 -18.26 17.09 -6.23
C MET A 353 -17.65 16.48 -4.97
N PHE A 354 -16.35 16.64 -4.75
CA PHE A 354 -15.68 16.18 -3.53
C PHE A 354 -16.20 16.91 -2.28
N LEU A 355 -16.34 18.24 -2.33
CA LEU A 355 -16.86 19.02 -1.21
C LEU A 355 -18.31 18.63 -0.87
N LEU A 356 -19.15 18.44 -1.90
CA LEU A 356 -20.51 17.95 -1.72
C LEU A 356 -20.51 16.55 -1.08
N ALA A 357 -19.71 15.62 -1.60
CA ALA A 357 -19.60 14.27 -1.04
C ALA A 357 -19.15 14.29 0.42
N SER A 358 -18.16 15.12 0.75
CA SER A 358 -17.64 15.30 2.11
C SER A 358 -18.70 15.86 3.05
N GLY A 359 -19.43 16.89 2.62
CA GLY A 359 -20.54 17.47 3.39
C GLY A 359 -21.64 16.44 3.66
N LEU A 360 -22.03 15.67 2.64
CA LEU A 360 -23.02 14.60 2.79
C LEU A 360 -22.51 13.48 3.71
N THR A 361 -21.23 13.09 3.63
CA THR A 361 -20.63 12.11 4.55
C THR A 361 -20.72 12.59 6.00
N LEU A 362 -20.42 13.86 6.27
CA LEU A 362 -20.51 14.44 7.63
C LEU A 362 -21.95 14.50 8.16
N ILE A 363 -22.91 14.87 7.30
CA ILE A 363 -24.34 14.94 7.67
C ILE A 363 -24.86 13.54 7.97
N TYR A 364 -24.69 12.60 7.04
CA TYR A 364 -25.25 11.26 7.17
C TYR A 364 -24.54 10.38 8.21
N ASN A 365 -23.35 10.76 8.69
CA ASN A 365 -22.61 10.01 9.70
C ASN A 365 -23.45 9.70 10.95
N ARG A 366 -24.41 10.56 11.27
CA ARG A 366 -25.33 10.37 12.41
C ARG A 366 -26.63 9.65 12.06
N GLU A 367 -26.98 9.55 10.78
CA GLU A 367 -28.32 9.17 10.34
C GLU A 367 -28.35 7.80 9.65
N SER A 368 -27.37 7.47 8.81
CA SER A 368 -27.41 6.26 7.99
C SER A 368 -26.03 5.76 7.58
N THR A 369 -25.68 4.57 8.07
CA THR A 369 -24.41 3.91 7.73
C THR A 369 -24.30 3.61 6.22
N SER A 370 -25.40 3.32 5.53
CA SER A 370 -25.40 3.04 4.08
C SER A 370 -25.07 4.27 3.25
N LEU A 371 -25.71 5.40 3.56
CA LEU A 371 -25.52 6.66 2.81
C LEU A 371 -24.12 7.23 3.05
N VAL A 372 -23.60 7.08 4.26
CA VAL A 372 -22.22 7.44 4.61
C VAL A 372 -21.22 6.66 3.76
N MET A 373 -21.38 5.34 3.66
CA MET A 373 -20.48 4.50 2.87
C MET A 373 -20.51 4.85 1.38
N LEU A 374 -21.70 5.11 0.83
CA LEU A 374 -21.85 5.55 -0.56
C LEU A 374 -21.16 6.88 -0.82
N THR A 375 -21.47 7.90 -0.01
CA THR A 375 -20.93 9.26 -0.17
C THR A 375 -19.42 9.31 0.04
N ARG A 376 -18.91 8.58 1.03
CA ARG A 376 -17.48 8.40 1.28
C ARG A 376 -16.77 7.77 0.09
N THR A 377 -17.28 6.63 -0.39
CA THR A 377 -16.68 5.90 -1.51
C THR A 377 -16.66 6.77 -2.77
N PHE A 378 -17.76 7.47 -3.04
CA PHE A 378 -17.84 8.42 -4.14
C PHE A 378 -16.80 9.55 -3.99
N GLY A 379 -16.69 10.17 -2.81
CA GLY A 379 -15.69 11.19 -2.52
C GLY A 379 -14.25 10.70 -2.73
N GLN A 380 -13.94 9.48 -2.30
CA GLN A 380 -12.61 8.86 -2.51
C GLN A 380 -12.33 8.56 -3.99
N ILE A 381 -13.32 8.13 -4.78
CA ILE A 381 -13.18 7.96 -6.23
C ILE A 381 -12.93 9.32 -6.90
N VAL A 382 -13.66 10.37 -6.51
CA VAL A 382 -13.45 11.73 -7.03
C VAL A 382 -12.03 12.22 -6.70
N LEU A 383 -11.51 11.95 -5.50
CA LEU A 383 -10.12 12.25 -5.14
C LEU A 383 -9.11 11.45 -5.99
N CYS A 384 -9.39 10.20 -6.33
CA CYS A 384 -8.55 9.43 -7.26
C CYS A 384 -8.52 10.07 -8.66
N LEU A 385 -9.65 10.60 -9.13
CA LEU A 385 -9.71 11.34 -10.39
C LEU A 385 -8.97 12.69 -10.30
N LEU A 386 -9.08 13.41 -9.19
CA LEU A 386 -8.30 14.62 -8.93
C LEU A 386 -6.80 14.34 -8.90
N PHE A 387 -6.38 13.18 -8.38
CA PHE A 387 -4.99 12.74 -8.37
C PHE A 387 -4.42 12.55 -9.78
N ALA A 388 -5.27 12.22 -10.76
CA ALA A 388 -4.91 12.14 -12.18
C ALA A 388 -4.51 13.47 -12.78
N MET A 389 -5.22 14.51 -12.37
CA MET A 389 -5.18 15.81 -13.00
C MET A 389 -3.97 16.60 -12.52
N ARG A 390 -3.32 17.30 -13.45
CA ARG A 390 -2.34 18.32 -13.06
C ARG A 390 -3.11 19.52 -12.53
N LEU A 391 -2.65 20.07 -11.41
CA LEU A 391 -3.11 21.39 -10.94
C LEU A 391 -3.00 22.37 -12.10
N PRO A 392 -4.09 23.05 -12.45
CA PRO A 392 -4.03 24.11 -13.43
C PRO A 392 -3.37 25.33 -12.78
N LEU A 393 -2.04 25.35 -12.77
CA LEU A 393 -1.24 26.53 -12.42
C LEU A 393 -1.48 27.66 -13.44
#